data_AF-A0A9E2V280-F1
#
_entry.id   AF-A0A9E2V280-F1
#
_cell.length_a   1.000
_cell.length_b   1.000
_cell.length_c   1.000
_cell.angle_alpha   90.00
_cell.angle_beta   90.00
_cell.angle_gamma   90.00
#
_symmetry.space_group_name_H-M   'P 1'
#
loop_
_entity.id
_entity.type
_entity.pdbx_description
1 polymer ?
#
loop_
_entity_poly.entity_id
_entity_poly.type
_entity_poly.pdbx_seq_one_letter_code
_entity_poly.pdbx_strand_id
1 'polypeptide(L)'
;KKTVFKNNFVFPILSLAFLIMFIYAFIPPNQSKAYITIAGKWLKQNMPQQSKLYTNSPQLSYYSGKKFIEWDVSDNLTIPQWSSDDFVALKTKQKHYEKIKNTLSSLELKPGKTFANKEEAMIVIFEFIKDKSNEGSNSVTD
;
A
#
# COMPACT_ATOMS: atom_id res chain seq x y z
N LYS A 1 -54.27 -23.77 32.65
CA LYS A 1 -53.48 -24.69 31.79
C LYS A 1 -52.26 -23.95 31.27
N LYS A 2 -51.05 -24.17 31.81
CA LYS A 2 -49.81 -23.64 31.24
C LYS A 2 -49.41 -24.53 30.07
N THR A 3 -49.51 -24.03 28.85
CA THR A 3 -48.97 -24.67 27.66
C THR A 3 -47.45 -24.62 27.74
N VAL A 4 -46.84 -25.70 28.23
CA VAL A 4 -45.41 -25.92 28.13
C VAL A 4 -45.12 -26.20 26.65
N PHE A 5 -44.80 -25.15 25.88
CA PHE A 5 -44.24 -25.32 24.54
C PHE A 5 -42.98 -26.18 24.69
N LYS A 6 -43.06 -27.43 24.22
CA LYS A 6 -41.97 -28.39 24.28
C LYS A 6 -40.82 -27.84 23.44
N ASN A 7 -39.77 -27.38 24.11
CA ASN A 7 -38.66 -26.59 23.58
C ASN A 7 -37.69 -27.40 22.67
N ASN A 8 -38.22 -28.38 21.93
CA ASN A 8 -37.45 -29.34 21.13
C ASN A 8 -36.83 -28.70 19.88
N PHE A 9 -37.23 -27.48 19.51
CA PHE A 9 -36.69 -26.75 18.38
C PHE A 9 -35.56 -25.79 18.73
N VAL A 10 -35.36 -25.47 20.02
CA VAL A 10 -34.28 -24.55 20.41
C VAL A 10 -32.91 -25.19 20.19
N PHE A 11 -32.77 -26.48 20.50
CA PHE A 11 -31.52 -27.21 20.28
C PHE A 11 -31.07 -27.25 18.81
N PRO A 12 -31.91 -27.67 17.82
CA PRO A 12 -31.50 -27.68 16.42
C PRO A 12 -31.25 -26.28 15.86
N ILE A 13 -32.00 -25.25 16.29
CA ILE A 13 -31.76 -23.86 15.86
C ILE A 13 -30.40 -23.38 16.37
N LEU A 14 -30.08 -23.65 17.63
CA LEU A 14 -28.79 -23.26 18.22
C LEU A 14 -27.63 -24.00 17.55
N SER A 15 -27.81 -25.30 17.28
CA SER A 15 -26.80 -26.11 16.59
C SER A 15 -26.56 -25.63 15.15
N LEU A 16 -27.61 -25.20 14.45
CA LEU A 16 -27.49 -24.61 13.11
C LEU A 16 -26.77 -23.25 13.15
N ALA A 17 -27.05 -22.42 14.15
CA ALA A 17 -26.36 -21.14 14.33
C ALA A 17 -24.85 -21.33 14.56
N PHE A 18 -24.46 -22.31 15.38
CA PHE A 18 -23.04 -22.65 15.58
C PHE A 18 -22.40 -23.20 14.30
N LEU A 19 -23.12 -24.03 13.53
CA LEU A 19 -22.62 -24.52 12.24
C LEU A 19 -22.38 -23.37 11.25
N ILE A 20 -23.29 -22.40 11.18
CA ILE A 20 -23.12 -21.21 10.33
C ILE A 20 -21.89 -20.41 10.78
N MET A 21 -21.74 -20.13 12.08
CA MET A 21 -20.54 -19.43 12.59
C MET A 21 -19.25 -20.20 12.31
N PHE A 22 -19.27 -21.52 12.43
CA PHE A 22 -18.14 -22.38 12.11
C PHE A 22 -17.75 -22.25 10.64
N ILE A 23 -18.71 -22.33 9.71
CA ILE A 23 -18.46 -22.14 8.28
C ILE A 23 -17.87 -20.75 8.00
N TYR A 24 -18.41 -19.69 8.62
CA TYR A 24 -17.86 -18.33 8.49
C TYR A 24 -16.43 -18.21 9.02
N ALA A 25 -16.04 -18.98 10.04
CA ALA A 25 -14.67 -18.99 10.54
C ALA A 25 -13.65 -19.59 9.55
N PHE A 26 -14.09 -20.46 8.63
CA PHE A 26 -13.25 -21.01 7.56
C PHE A 26 -13.14 -20.10 6.34
N ILE A 27 -13.94 -19.02 6.25
CA ILE A 27 -13.78 -18.02 5.20
C ILE A 27 -12.64 -17.09 5.65
N PRO A 28 -11.45 -17.16 5.04
CA PRO A 28 -10.33 -16.33 5.46
C PRO A 28 -10.70 -14.85 5.28
N PRO A 29 -10.30 -13.97 6.21
CA PRO A 29 -10.52 -12.54 6.04
C PRO A 29 -9.83 -12.07 4.75
N ASN A 30 -10.64 -11.66 3.78
CA ASN A 30 -10.20 -11.39 2.41
C ASN A 30 -9.33 -10.12 2.27
N GLN A 31 -9.26 -9.30 3.34
CA GLN A 31 -8.45 -8.09 3.41
C GLN A 31 -7.01 -8.34 3.84
N SER A 32 -6.28 -9.16 3.08
CA SER A 32 -4.86 -9.36 3.37
C SER A 32 -4.10 -8.04 3.12
N LYS A 33 -3.78 -7.33 4.21
CA LYS A 33 -2.91 -6.13 4.22
C LYS A 33 -1.43 -6.48 4.04
N ALA A 34 -1.10 -7.74 3.73
CA ALA A 34 0.26 -8.22 3.57
C ALA A 34 1.06 -7.41 2.54
N TYR A 35 0.42 -6.94 1.48
CA TYR A 35 1.06 -6.11 0.45
C TYR A 35 1.66 -4.80 1.03
N ILE A 36 1.02 -4.21 2.05
CA ILE A 36 1.51 -3.01 2.74
C ILE A 36 2.74 -3.34 3.58
N THR A 37 2.72 -4.46 4.29
CA THR A 37 3.85 -4.94 5.08
C THR A 37 5.05 -5.27 4.20
N ILE A 38 4.82 -5.94 3.07
CA ILE A 38 5.87 -6.29 2.11
C ILE A 38 6.46 -5.01 1.51
N ALA A 39 5.62 -4.06 1.08
CA ALA A 39 6.08 -2.77 0.56
C ALA A 39 6.89 -1.97 1.60
N GLY A 40 6.42 -1.92 2.86
CA GLY A 40 7.13 -1.24 3.94
C GLY A 40 8.50 -1.87 4.23
N LYS A 41 8.58 -3.21 4.26
CA LYS A 41 9.87 -3.92 4.41
C LYS A 41 10.82 -3.63 3.25
N TRP A 42 10.29 -3.57 2.02
CA TRP A 42 11.10 -3.20 0.85
C TRP A 42 11.64 -1.77 0.99
N LEU A 43 10.81 -0.80 1.38
CA LEU A 43 11.25 0.58 1.64
C LEU A 43 12.34 0.62 2.72
N LYS A 44 12.19 -0.15 3.82
CA LYS A 44 13.21 -0.23 4.88
C LYS A 44 14.59 -0.63 4.35
N GLN A 45 14.64 -1.49 3.35
CA GLN A 45 15.88 -2.05 2.79
C GLN A 45 16.49 -1.20 1.68
N ASN A 46 15.66 -0.52 0.88
CA ASN A 46 16.10 0.16 -0.34
C ASN A 46 16.18 1.69 -0.20
N MET A 47 15.53 2.24 0.82
CA MET A 47 15.47 3.68 1.03
C MET A 47 16.65 4.16 1.90
N PRO A 48 17.47 5.14 1.44
CA PRO A 48 18.55 5.74 2.22
C PRO A 48 18.10 6.24 3.59
N GLN A 49 19.03 6.38 4.54
CA GLN A 49 18.66 6.86 5.88
C GLN A 49 18.19 8.32 5.90
N GLN A 50 18.70 9.14 4.99
CA GLN A 50 18.46 10.59 4.96
C GLN A 50 17.26 11.00 4.09
N SER A 51 16.80 10.12 3.20
CA SER A 51 15.67 10.38 2.31
C SER A 51 14.34 10.46 3.08
N LYS A 52 13.38 11.21 2.52
CA LYS A 52 12.01 11.34 3.03
C LYS A 52 11.06 10.44 2.27
N LEU A 53 10.03 9.96 2.97
CA LEU A 53 8.96 9.13 2.41
C LEU A 53 7.70 9.99 2.25
N TYR A 54 7.24 10.17 1.02
CA TYR A 54 5.96 10.82 0.72
C TYR A 54 4.91 9.75 0.51
N THR A 55 3.85 9.73 1.31
CA THR A 55 2.83 8.68 1.22
C THR A 55 1.47 9.11 1.72
N ASN A 56 0.41 8.54 1.15
CA ASN A 56 -0.97 8.64 1.63
C ASN A 56 -1.34 7.48 2.58
N SER A 57 -0.35 6.69 3.03
CA SER A 57 -0.58 5.55 3.92
C SER A 57 0.35 5.58 5.14
N PRO A 58 -0.16 5.99 6.31
CA PRO A 58 0.62 5.97 7.56
C PRO A 58 1.16 4.57 7.92
N GLN A 59 0.47 3.51 7.46
CA GLN A 59 0.89 2.12 7.67
C GLN A 59 2.24 1.80 7.00
N LEU A 60 2.56 2.44 5.87
CA LEU A 60 3.86 2.27 5.21
C LEU A 60 5.00 2.83 6.06
N SER A 61 4.80 3.98 6.72
CA SER A 61 5.77 4.54 7.67
C SER A 61 6.05 3.57 8.82
N TYR A 62 5.00 2.98 9.40
CA TYR A 62 5.16 2.00 10.47
C TYR A 62 6.03 0.80 10.06
N TYR A 63 5.75 0.18 8.91
CA TYR A 63 6.50 -1.00 8.47
C TYR A 63 7.89 -0.69 7.90
N SER A 64 8.09 0.51 7.35
CA SER A 64 9.40 0.95 6.86
C SER A 64 10.31 1.45 7.98
N GLY A 65 9.75 1.90 9.10
CA GLY A 65 10.48 2.56 10.17
C GLY A 65 11.02 3.95 9.77
N LYS A 66 10.48 4.54 8.70
CA LYS A 66 10.88 5.85 8.18
C LYS A 66 9.88 6.92 8.60
N LYS A 67 10.36 8.14 8.85
CA LYS A 67 9.46 9.30 8.97
C LYS A 67 8.84 9.57 7.61
N PHE A 68 7.56 9.95 7.61
CA PHE A 68 6.84 10.23 6.38
C PHE A 68 6.24 11.63 6.37
N ILE A 69 6.00 12.13 5.17
CA ILE A 69 5.20 13.31 4.87
C ILE A 69 3.94 12.82 4.20
N GLU A 70 2.79 13.20 4.75
CA GLU A 70 1.50 12.82 4.19
C GLU A 70 1.29 13.55 2.85
N TRP A 71 1.08 12.77 1.79
CA TRP A 71 0.89 13.32 0.46
C TRP A 71 0.12 12.36 -0.44
N ASP A 72 -0.87 12.89 -1.15
CA ASP A 72 -1.65 12.19 -2.18
C ASP A 72 -1.74 13.05 -3.45
N VAL A 73 -1.81 12.39 -4.60
CA VAL A 73 -2.02 12.98 -5.92
C VAL A 73 -3.41 13.57 -6.06
N SER A 74 -4.41 13.01 -5.35
CA SER A 74 -5.79 13.53 -5.41
C SER A 74 -5.95 14.88 -4.72
N ASP A 75 -5.16 15.13 -3.68
CA ASP A 75 -5.43 16.19 -2.71
C ASP A 75 -4.51 17.41 -2.93
N ASN A 76 -3.36 17.24 -3.58
CA ASN A 76 -2.34 18.29 -3.67
C ASN A 76 -2.06 18.72 -5.10
N LEU A 77 -2.60 19.90 -5.46
CA LEU A 77 -2.08 20.74 -6.54
C LEU A 77 -0.68 21.32 -6.21
N THR A 78 -0.26 21.25 -4.95
CA THR A 78 1.05 21.71 -4.49
C THR A 78 2.05 20.56 -4.53
N ILE A 79 2.96 20.62 -5.50
CA ILE A 79 4.10 19.71 -5.60
C ILE A 79 5.04 20.04 -4.42
N PRO A 80 5.29 19.11 -3.49
CA PRO A 80 6.22 19.37 -2.40
C PRO A 80 7.64 19.43 -2.95
N GLN A 81 8.51 20.16 -2.26
CA GLN A 81 9.91 20.28 -2.64
C GLN A 81 10.64 18.97 -2.31
N TRP A 82 10.76 18.11 -3.32
CA TRP A 82 11.33 16.77 -3.22
C TRP A 82 12.81 16.76 -3.61
N SER A 83 13.59 15.89 -2.97
CA SER A 83 14.96 15.55 -3.40
C SER A 83 14.93 14.35 -4.35
N SER A 84 15.91 14.24 -5.24
CA SER A 84 16.07 13.09 -6.16
C SER A 84 16.30 11.75 -5.46
N ASP A 85 16.71 11.79 -4.18
CA ASP A 85 16.87 10.60 -3.34
C ASP A 85 15.63 10.31 -2.47
N ASP A 86 14.60 11.15 -2.52
CA ASP A 86 13.34 10.93 -1.82
C ASP A 86 12.48 9.88 -2.53
N PHE A 87 11.57 9.26 -1.77
CA PHE A 87 10.70 8.21 -2.28
C PHE A 87 9.24 8.63 -2.16
N VAL A 88 8.46 8.37 -3.21
CA VAL A 88 7.01 8.56 -3.22
C VAL A 88 6.35 7.19 -3.23
N ALA A 89 5.57 6.85 -2.21
CA ALA A 89 4.86 5.58 -2.10
C ALA A 89 3.36 5.81 -1.94
N LEU A 90 2.57 5.46 -2.94
CA LEU A 90 1.13 5.70 -2.95
C LEU A 90 0.35 4.40 -2.84
N LYS A 91 -0.58 4.38 -1.89
CA LYS A 91 -1.64 3.39 -1.83
C LYS A 91 -2.75 3.80 -2.78
N THR A 92 -3.04 2.97 -3.76
CA THR A 92 -4.10 3.21 -4.73
C THR A 92 -4.82 1.92 -5.09
N LYS A 93 -5.84 2.03 -5.95
CA LYS A 93 -6.49 0.90 -6.60
C LYS A 93 -6.01 0.82 -8.05
N GLN A 94 -5.98 -0.38 -8.62
CA GLN A 94 -5.55 -0.62 -10.00
C GLN A 94 -6.31 0.26 -11.01
N LYS A 95 -7.62 0.45 -10.81
CA LYS A 95 -8.44 1.33 -11.65
C LYS A 95 -8.01 2.81 -11.68
N HIS A 96 -7.31 3.29 -10.64
CA HIS A 96 -6.81 4.67 -10.55
C HIS A 96 -5.33 4.78 -10.87
N TYR A 97 -4.64 3.65 -11.06
CA TYR A 97 -3.21 3.61 -11.27
C TYR A 97 -2.78 4.38 -12.52
N GLU A 98 -3.44 4.18 -13.66
CA GLU A 98 -3.05 4.86 -14.91
C GLU A 98 -3.18 6.38 -14.81
N LYS A 99 -4.22 6.88 -14.13
CA LYS A 99 -4.37 8.32 -13.88
C LYS A 99 -3.21 8.85 -13.04
N ILE A 100 -2.89 8.18 -11.93
CA ILE A 100 -1.79 8.56 -11.02
C ILE A 100 -0.45 8.51 -11.75
N LYS A 101 -0.20 7.43 -12.49
CA LYS A 101 1.03 7.23 -13.27
C LYS A 101 1.23 8.35 -14.27
N ASN A 102 0.20 8.76 -14.99
CA ASN A 102 0.29 9.86 -15.96
C ASN A 102 0.60 11.19 -15.27
N THR A 103 -0.06 11.50 -14.15
CA THR A 103 0.22 12.71 -13.37
C THR A 103 1.64 12.72 -12.81
N LEU A 104 2.14 11.59 -12.31
CA LEU A 104 3.50 11.50 -11.78
C LEU A 104 4.57 11.48 -12.88
N SER A 105 4.23 10.99 -14.08
CA SER A 105 5.15 11.03 -15.22
C SER A 105 5.44 12.47 -15.65
N SER A 106 4.47 13.40 -15.52
CA SER A 106 4.72 14.84 -15.73
C SER A 106 5.59 15.48 -14.64
N LEU A 107 5.83 14.78 -13.53
CA LEU A 107 6.70 15.21 -12.43
C LEU A 107 8.05 14.47 -12.44
N GLU A 108 8.43 13.89 -13.58
CA GLU A 108 9.69 13.14 -13.75
C GLU A 108 9.84 11.95 -12.78
N LEU A 109 8.72 11.42 -12.30
CA LEU A 109 8.66 10.23 -11.47
C LEU A 109 8.26 9.03 -12.31
N LYS A 110 9.05 7.97 -12.22
CA LYS A 110 8.74 6.68 -12.84
C LYS A 110 8.33 5.66 -11.76
N PRO A 111 7.39 4.75 -12.07
CA PRO A 111 7.08 3.65 -11.17
C PRO A 111 8.29 2.72 -11.06
N GLY A 112 8.82 2.54 -9.85
CA GLY A 112 9.92 1.63 -9.57
C GLY A 112 9.42 0.25 -9.17
N LYS A 113 8.60 0.16 -8.12
CA LYS A 113 8.10 -1.12 -7.60
C LYS A 113 6.62 -1.07 -7.21
N THR A 114 5.88 -2.11 -7.57
CA THR A 114 4.45 -2.24 -7.26
C THR A 114 4.19 -3.49 -6.43
N PHE A 115 3.36 -3.36 -5.39
CA PHE A 115 2.89 -4.44 -4.54
C PHE A 115 1.37 -4.42 -4.53
N ALA A 116 0.73 -5.43 -5.10
CA ALA A 116 -0.73 -5.51 -5.19
C ALA A 116 -1.28 -6.67 -4.35
N ASN A 117 -2.51 -6.53 -3.86
CA ASN A 117 -3.30 -7.62 -3.32
C ASN A 117 -4.27 -8.17 -4.38
N LYS A 118 -5.03 -9.20 -4.01
CA LYS A 118 -6.04 -9.82 -4.88
C LYS A 118 -7.29 -8.96 -5.10
N GLU A 119 -7.47 -7.89 -4.34
CA GLU A 119 -8.65 -6.99 -4.37
C GLU A 119 -8.32 -5.65 -5.06
N GLU A 120 -7.39 -5.68 -6.01
CA GLU A 120 -6.96 -4.52 -6.82
C GLU A 120 -6.33 -3.37 -6.02
N ALA A 121 -6.12 -3.51 -4.71
CA ALA A 121 -5.43 -2.54 -3.89
C ALA A 121 -3.91 -2.74 -4.05
N MET A 122 -3.19 -1.64 -4.21
CA MET A 122 -1.76 -1.68 -4.49
C MET A 122 -1.02 -0.54 -3.80
N ILE A 123 0.24 -0.80 -3.45
CA ILE A 123 1.23 0.21 -3.17
C ILE A 123 2.11 0.34 -4.40
N VAL A 124 2.27 1.56 -4.90
CA VAL A 124 3.24 1.87 -5.95
C VAL A 124 4.30 2.79 -5.36
N ILE A 125 5.54 2.39 -5.53
CA ILE A 125 6.71 3.17 -5.17
C ILE A 125 7.26 3.78 -6.45
N PHE A 126 7.40 5.10 -6.45
CA PHE A 126 7.92 5.90 -7.53
C PHE A 126 9.30 6.43 -7.15
N GLU A 127 10.15 6.53 -8.17
CA GLU A 127 11.53 6.99 -8.08
C GLU A 127 11.75 8.10 -9.10
N PHE A 128 12.58 9.08 -8.75
CA PHE A 128 12.93 10.16 -9.67
C PHE A 128 13.77 9.62 -10.83
N ILE A 129 13.52 10.13 -12.03
CA ILE A 129 14.35 9.85 -13.18
C ILE A 129 15.70 10.54 -12.94
N LYS A 130 16.72 9.78 -12.53
CA LYS A 130 18.10 10.28 -12.51
C LYS A 130 18.53 10.52 -13.94
N ASP A 131 18.72 11.78 -14.30
CA ASP A 131 19.20 12.17 -15.61
C ASP A 131 20.64 11.65 -15.76
N LYS A 132 20.87 10.75 -16.73
CA LYS A 132 22.17 10.09 -16.95
C LYS A 132 23.19 11.00 -17.65
N SER A 133 23.03 12.31 -17.57
CA SER A 133 23.77 13.29 -18.36
C SER A 133 25.15 13.68 -17.79
N ASN A 134 25.57 13.15 -16.62
CA ASN A 134 26.82 13.55 -15.95
C ASN A 134 27.80 12.41 -15.61
N GLU A 135 27.72 11.27 -16.30
CA GLU A 135 28.59 10.10 -16.02
C GLU A 135 29.64 9.83 -17.12
N GLY A 136 30.08 10.88 -17.85
CA GLY A 136 30.96 10.68 -19.02
C GLY A 136 31.91 11.83 -19.38
N SER A 137 32.31 12.70 -18.46
CA SER A 137 33.41 13.65 -18.69
C SER A 137 34.30 13.75 -17.47
N ASN A 138 35.14 12.74 -17.27
CA ASN A 138 36.43 12.83 -16.56
C ASN A 138 37.20 11.52 -16.78
N SER A 139 37.74 11.33 -17.99
CA SER A 139 38.99 10.58 -18.15
C SER A 139 40.04 11.57 -18.58
N VAL A 140 40.73 12.08 -17.55
CA VAL A 140 41.89 12.94 -17.61
C VAL A 140 42.98 12.26 -18.42
N THR A 141 43.56 13.04 -19.33
CA THR A 141 44.87 12.89 -19.95
C THR A 141 45.91 12.37 -18.98
N ASP A 142 46.63 11.31 -19.37
CA ASP A 142 48.09 11.24 -19.36
C ASP A 142 48.55 10.13 -20.32
#